data_AF-A0A239XAP7-F1
#
_entry.id   AF-A0A239XAP7-F1
#
_cell.length_a   1.000
_cell.length_b   1.000
_cell.length_c   1.000
_cell.angle_alpha   90.00
_cell.angle_beta   90.00
_cell.angle_gamma   90.00
#
_symmetry.space_group_name_H-M   'P 1'
#
loop_
_entity.id
_entity.type
_entity.pdbx_description
1 polymer ?
#
loop_
_entity_poly.entity_id
_entity_poly.type
_entity_poly.pdbx_seq_one_letter_code
_entity_poly.pdbx_strand_id
1 'polypeptide(L)'
;MKRGLKDNTFKNYQYLYEYFVSGQLGNVVITNLKKSDVRSFYNYLVEERHVKVSTIDSIHTVLHQVLQVAVDDEYIFNNPSDNALKELKQSRTSGKKGHRALTLKEQQLFESFLENTSRYKGWYPVFITMLWTGLRVGEVTGLCWEDIDFESNTMKRQHSKDKGRGAYCPWTNVK
;
A
#
# COMPACT_ATOMS: atom_id res chain seq x y z
N MET A 1 -5.30 10.34 17.50
CA MET A 1 -5.41 9.97 16.06
C MET A 1 -4.29 10.63 15.27
N LYS A 2 -3.52 9.90 14.44
CA LYS A 2 -2.43 10.50 13.62
C LYS A 2 -3.01 11.58 12.70
N ARG A 3 -2.65 12.84 12.93
CA ARG A 3 -3.02 13.96 12.06
C ARG A 3 -2.16 13.93 10.78
N GLY A 4 -2.75 14.29 9.64
CA GLY A 4 -2.04 14.35 8.35
C GLY A 4 -1.95 13.03 7.57
N LEU A 5 -2.85 12.06 7.82
CA LEU A 5 -2.94 10.87 6.99
C LEU A 5 -3.42 11.22 5.58
N LYS A 6 -2.75 10.68 4.56
CA LYS A 6 -3.24 10.77 3.17
C LYS A 6 -4.60 10.07 3.06
N ASP A 7 -5.52 10.62 2.27
CA ASP A 7 -6.88 10.08 2.08
C ASP A 7 -6.91 8.59 1.75
N ASN A 8 -5.95 8.12 0.95
CA ASN A 8 -5.88 6.71 0.56
C ASN A 8 -5.59 5.80 1.76
N THR A 9 -4.75 6.26 2.68
CA THR A 9 -4.41 5.55 3.91
C THR A 9 -5.62 5.52 4.84
N PHE A 10 -6.32 6.64 4.97
CA PHE A 10 -7.55 6.72 5.77
C PHE A 10 -8.63 5.77 5.24
N LYS A 11 -8.92 5.82 3.94
CA LYS A 11 -9.88 4.91 3.29
C LYS A 11 -9.50 3.44 3.47
N ASN A 12 -8.21 3.12 3.34
CA ASN A 12 -7.74 1.75 3.57
C ASN A 12 -7.94 1.31 5.02
N TYR A 13 -7.68 2.19 5.99
CA TYR A 13 -7.91 1.87 7.41
C TYR A 13 -9.39 1.64 7.72
N GLN A 14 -10.26 2.50 7.21
CA GLN A 14 -11.70 2.34 7.33
C GLN A 14 -12.17 1.01 6.75
N TYR A 15 -11.74 0.70 5.52
CA TYR A 15 -12.06 -0.57 4.88
C TYR A 15 -11.59 -1.79 5.69
N LEU A 16 -10.34 -1.77 6.18
CA LEU A 16 -9.81 -2.87 6.98
C LEU A 16 -10.60 -3.07 8.28
N TYR A 17 -11.01 -1.97 8.93
CA TYR A 17 -11.80 -2.03 10.14
C TYR A 17 -13.21 -2.56 9.88
N GLU A 18 -13.93 -1.97 8.92
CA GLU A 18 -15.30 -2.35 8.58
C GLU A 18 -15.39 -3.82 8.14
N TYR A 19 -14.45 -4.27 7.31
CA TYR A 19 -14.51 -5.61 6.73
C TYR A 19 -14.03 -6.71 7.69
N PHE A 20 -12.96 -6.48 8.46
CA PHE A 20 -12.34 -7.53 9.27
C PHE A 20 -12.64 -7.41 10.76
N VAL A 21 -12.71 -6.20 11.32
CA VAL A 21 -12.71 -5.97 12.77
C VAL A 21 -14.13 -5.81 13.31
N SER A 22 -14.99 -5.07 12.61
CA SER A 22 -16.32 -4.66 13.08
C SER A 22 -17.19 -5.82 13.57
N GLY A 23 -17.28 -6.90 12.79
CA GLY A 23 -18.18 -8.02 13.07
C GLY A 23 -17.70 -9.00 14.15
N GLN A 24 -16.43 -8.92 14.58
CA GLN A 24 -15.86 -9.85 15.57
C GLN A 24 -15.46 -9.10 16.85
N LEU A 25 -14.56 -8.13 16.72
CA LEU A 25 -14.05 -7.34 17.84
C LEU A 25 -14.85 -6.05 18.09
N GLY A 26 -15.55 -5.54 17.08
CA GLY A 26 -16.28 -4.27 17.19
C GLY A 26 -17.43 -4.27 18.20
N ASN A 27 -17.98 -5.45 18.53
CA ASN A 27 -19.07 -5.60 19.50
C ASN A 27 -18.59 -5.87 20.93
N VAL A 28 -17.29 -6.05 21.15
CA VAL A 28 -16.73 -6.34 22.48
C VAL A 28 -16.53 -5.04 23.23
N VAL A 29 -16.98 -5.00 24.49
CA VAL A 29 -16.74 -3.85 25.38
C VAL A 29 -15.22 -3.72 25.59
N ILE A 30 -14.68 -2.53 25.33
CA ILE A 30 -13.22 -2.31 25.29
C ILE A 30 -12.52 -2.64 26.61
N THR A 31 -13.18 -2.44 27.75
CA THR A 31 -12.67 -2.76 29.09
C THR A 31 -12.53 -4.25 29.34
N ASN A 32 -13.29 -5.09 28.63
CA ASN A 32 -13.24 -6.55 28.75
C ASN A 32 -12.31 -7.19 27.73
N LEU A 33 -11.76 -6.42 26.79
CA LEU A 33 -10.94 -6.94 25.72
C LEU A 33 -9.58 -7.41 26.25
N LYS A 34 -9.30 -8.70 26.13
CA LYS A 34 -8.03 -9.29 26.55
C LYS A 34 -7.09 -9.49 25.36
N LYS A 35 -5.80 -9.57 25.68
CA LYS A 35 -4.77 -9.94 24.69
C LYS A 35 -5.00 -11.32 24.07
N SER A 36 -5.60 -12.25 24.81
CA SER A 36 -6.02 -13.56 24.28
C SER A 36 -7.03 -13.41 23.15
N ASP A 37 -7.98 -12.48 23.27
CA ASP A 37 -9.06 -12.30 22.29
C ASP A 37 -8.49 -11.73 20.99
N VAL A 38 -7.55 -10.78 21.09
CA VAL A 38 -6.83 -10.23 19.94
C VAL A 38 -6.00 -11.31 19.23
N ARG A 39 -5.33 -12.20 19.99
CA ARG A 39 -4.58 -13.33 19.42
C ARG A 39 -5.50 -14.33 18.73
N SER A 40 -6.59 -14.71 19.38
CA SER A 40 -7.61 -15.60 18.80
C SER A 40 -8.20 -15.01 17.52
N PHE A 41 -8.45 -13.71 17.48
CA PHE A 41 -8.90 -13.01 16.29
C PHE A 41 -7.88 -13.10 15.14
N TYR A 42 -6.58 -12.92 15.41
CA TYR A 42 -5.57 -13.08 14.37
C TYR A 42 -5.45 -14.53 13.87
N ASN A 43 -5.56 -15.51 14.75
CA ASN A 43 -5.56 -16.92 14.37
C ASN A 43 -6.78 -17.23 13.49
N TYR A 44 -7.97 -16.74 13.87
CA TYR A 44 -9.18 -16.83 13.06
C TYR A 44 -8.99 -16.24 11.66
N LEU A 45 -8.38 -15.04 11.54
CA LEU A 45 -8.12 -14.43 10.23
C LEU A 45 -7.21 -15.29 9.35
N VAL A 46 -6.27 -16.02 9.94
CA VAL A 46 -5.36 -16.91 9.19
C VAL A 46 -6.03 -18.24 8.84
N GLU A 47 -6.67 -18.86 9.81
CA GLU A 47 -7.16 -20.25 9.70
C GLU A 47 -8.48 -20.31 8.95
N GLU A 48 -9.43 -19.44 9.28
CA GLU A 48 -10.79 -19.47 8.71
C GLU A 48 -10.94 -18.54 7.51
N ARG A 49 -10.26 -17.39 7.52
CA ARG A 49 -10.36 -16.38 6.45
C ARG A 49 -9.20 -16.42 5.45
N HIS A 50 -8.19 -17.26 5.70
CA HIS A 50 -6.99 -17.41 4.87
C HIS A 50 -6.30 -16.08 4.52
N VAL A 51 -6.34 -15.11 5.44
CA VAL A 51 -5.76 -13.79 5.24
C VAL A 51 -4.24 -13.87 5.35
N LYS A 52 -3.56 -13.21 4.42
CA LYS A 52 -2.09 -13.12 4.44
C LYS A 52 -1.61 -12.35 5.67
N VAL A 53 -0.49 -12.78 6.24
CA VAL A 53 0.13 -12.14 7.42
C VAL A 53 0.43 -10.64 7.19
N SER A 54 0.76 -10.23 5.96
CA SER A 54 0.95 -8.81 5.60
C SER A 54 -0.32 -7.97 5.76
N THR A 55 -1.47 -8.54 5.42
CA THR A 55 -2.76 -7.87 5.59
C THR A 55 -3.14 -7.83 7.06
N ILE A 56 -2.89 -8.91 7.81
CA ILE A 56 -3.10 -8.93 9.26
C ILE A 56 -2.20 -7.91 9.97
N ASP A 57 -0.98 -7.68 9.48
CA ASP A 57 -0.11 -6.62 10.00
C ASP A 57 -0.70 -5.21 9.79
N SER A 58 -1.36 -5.01 8.64
CA SER A 58 -2.08 -3.77 8.37
C SER A 58 -3.29 -3.61 9.29
N ILE A 59 -4.04 -4.69 9.51
CA ILE A 59 -5.18 -4.71 10.44
C ILE A 59 -4.70 -4.43 11.88
N HIS A 60 -3.62 -5.09 12.31
CA HIS A 60 -3.00 -4.87 13.62
C HIS A 60 -2.57 -3.42 13.80
N THR A 61 -1.98 -2.80 12.76
CA THR A 61 -1.59 -1.39 12.81
C THR A 61 -2.79 -0.47 13.07
N VAL A 62 -3.94 -0.75 12.46
CA VAL A 62 -5.18 0.00 12.69
C VAL A 62 -5.72 -0.27 14.10
N LEU A 63 -5.86 -1.54 14.48
CA LEU A 63 -6.41 -1.94 15.77
C LEU A 63 -5.57 -1.42 16.94
N HIS A 64 -4.24 -1.53 16.83
CA HIS A 64 -3.31 -1.05 17.85
C HIS A 64 -3.43 0.45 18.06
N GLN A 65 -3.60 1.24 17.00
CA GLN A 65 -3.81 2.68 17.10
C GLN A 65 -5.13 3.03 17.80
N VAL A 66 -6.22 2.32 17.49
CA VAL A 66 -7.52 2.55 18.14
C VAL A 66 -7.46 2.22 19.63
N LEU A 67 -6.85 1.09 19.98
CA LEU A 67 -6.67 0.69 21.38
C LEU A 67 -5.71 1.59 22.12
N GLN A 68 -4.72 2.18 21.44
CA GLN A 68 -3.81 3.13 22.05
C GLN A 68 -4.53 4.41 22.45
N VAL A 69 -5.45 4.91 21.61
CA VAL A 69 -6.30 6.05 21.98
C VAL A 69 -7.11 5.74 23.25
N ALA A 70 -7.61 4.52 23.39
CA ALA A 70 -8.33 4.12 24.60
C ALA A 70 -7.45 4.04 25.85
N VAL A 71 -6.14 3.75 25.70
CA VAL A 71 -5.17 3.84 26.81
C VAL A 71 -4.87 5.30 27.13
N ASP A 72 -4.65 6.12 26.11
CA ASP A 72 -4.32 7.55 26.27
C ASP A 72 -5.48 8.33 26.93
N ASP A 73 -6.73 7.93 26.65
CA ASP A 73 -7.95 8.47 27.27
C ASP A 73 -8.34 7.74 28.57
N GLU A 74 -7.46 6.89 29.12
CA GLU A 74 -7.60 6.18 30.40
C GLU A 74 -8.81 5.21 30.50
N TYR A 75 -9.41 4.80 29.37
CA TYR A 75 -10.45 3.76 29.37
C TYR A 75 -9.90 2.37 29.75
N ILE A 76 -8.63 2.11 29.42
CA ILE A 76 -7.92 0.86 29.71
C ILE A 76 -6.48 1.15 30.14
N PHE A 77 -5.94 0.34 31.06
CA PHE A 77 -4.59 0.57 31.61
C PHE A 77 -3.46 0.21 30.64
N ASN A 78 -3.69 -0.76 29.75
CA ASN A 78 -2.66 -1.27 28.86
C ASN A 78 -3.27 -1.73 27.53
N ASN A 79 -2.52 -1.61 26.44
CA ASN A 79 -3.01 -1.94 25.12
C ASN A 79 -3.03 -3.48 24.92
N PRO A 80 -4.21 -4.12 24.75
CA PRO A 80 -4.29 -5.58 24.66
C PRO A 80 -3.69 -6.11 23.35
N SER A 81 -3.46 -5.26 22.35
CA SER A 81 -2.82 -5.66 21.10
C SER A 81 -1.30 -5.72 21.17
N ASP A 82 -0.68 -5.26 22.25
CA ASP A 82 0.78 -5.21 22.38
C ASP A 82 1.41 -6.59 22.28
N ASN A 83 2.37 -6.72 21.36
CA ASN A 83 3.06 -7.99 21.05
C ASN A 83 2.12 -9.14 20.63
N ALA A 84 0.84 -8.89 20.34
CA ALA A 84 -0.11 -9.94 19.99
C ALA A 84 0.20 -10.60 18.63
N LEU A 85 0.83 -9.87 17.71
CA LEU A 85 1.16 -10.36 16.37
C LEU A 85 2.54 -11.05 16.28
N LYS A 86 3.37 -10.95 17.33
CA LYS A 86 4.79 -11.36 17.30
C LYS A 86 4.96 -12.86 16.98
N GLU A 87 4.22 -13.71 17.69
CA GLU A 87 4.27 -15.17 17.53
C GLU A 87 3.78 -15.62 16.14
N LEU A 88 2.71 -14.99 15.63
CA LEU A 88 2.17 -15.27 14.30
C LEU A 88 3.17 -14.90 13.20
N LYS A 89 3.85 -13.76 13.34
CA LYS A 89 4.90 -13.35 12.39
C LYS A 89 6.09 -14.31 12.42
N GLN A 90 6.54 -14.73 13.60
CA GLN A 90 7.68 -15.63 13.73
C GLN A 90 7.41 -17.01 13.11
N SER A 91 6.22 -17.57 13.30
CA SER A 91 5.86 -18.89 12.76
C SER A 91 5.67 -18.91 11.24
N ARG A 92 5.34 -17.78 10.61
CA ARG A 92 4.90 -17.75 9.20
C ARG A 92 5.71 -16.84 8.26
N THR A 93 6.77 -16.18 8.73
CA THR A 93 7.61 -15.31 7.87
C THR A 93 8.74 -16.08 7.15
N SER A 94 8.92 -17.36 7.45
CA SER A 94 9.90 -18.25 6.82
C SER A 94 9.50 -18.57 5.37
N GLY A 95 9.80 -17.67 4.42
CA GLY A 95 9.58 -17.94 2.99
C GLY A 95 9.15 -16.76 2.12
N LYS A 96 9.35 -15.51 2.54
CA LYS A 96 9.14 -14.37 1.63
C LYS A 96 10.11 -14.47 0.45
N LYS A 97 9.63 -14.98 -0.69
CA LYS A 97 10.31 -14.82 -1.97
C LYS A 97 10.33 -13.32 -2.28
N GLY A 98 11.51 -12.73 -2.30
CA GLY A 98 11.68 -11.35 -2.74
C GLY A 98 11.15 -11.17 -4.16
N HIS A 99 10.78 -9.95 -4.52
CA HIS A 99 10.48 -9.63 -5.90
C HIS A 99 11.75 -9.85 -6.75
N ARG A 100 11.67 -10.71 -7.77
CA ARG A 100 12.77 -10.93 -8.70
C ARG A 100 12.81 -9.75 -9.68
N ALA A 101 13.97 -9.12 -9.81
CA ALA A 101 14.20 -8.15 -10.87
C ALA A 101 14.22 -8.85 -12.25
N LEU A 102 13.83 -8.14 -13.30
CA LEU A 102 14.02 -8.62 -14.66
C LEU A 102 15.51 -8.68 -14.98
N THR A 103 15.93 -9.73 -15.68
CA THR A 103 17.26 -9.77 -16.29
C THR A 103 17.29 -8.87 -17.54
N LEU A 104 18.49 -8.46 -17.97
CA LEU A 104 18.66 -7.64 -19.19
C LEU A 104 18.02 -8.29 -20.42
N LYS A 105 18.13 -9.62 -20.56
CA LYS A 105 17.52 -10.36 -21.68
C LYS A 105 15.99 -10.32 -21.64
N GLU A 106 15.41 -10.45 -20.45
CA GLU A 106 13.95 -10.37 -20.26
C GLU A 106 13.43 -8.95 -20.49
N GLN A 107 14.20 -7.95 -20.07
CA GLN A 107 13.89 -6.55 -20.37
C GLN A 107 13.88 -6.31 -21.88
N GLN A 108 14.93 -6.68 -22.61
CA GLN A 108 14.99 -6.52 -24.08
C GLN A 108 13.87 -7.26 -24.80
N LEU A 109 13.51 -8.46 -24.34
CA LEU A 109 12.38 -9.21 -24.87
C LEU A 109 11.05 -8.47 -24.64
N PHE A 110 10.88 -7.87 -23.46
CA PHE A 110 9.69 -7.09 -23.12
C PHE A 110 9.59 -5.79 -23.94
N GLU A 111 10.69 -5.07 -24.13
CA GLU A 111 10.76 -3.86 -24.95
C GLU A 111 10.40 -4.17 -26.41
N SER A 112 11.01 -5.20 -26.99
CA SER A 112 10.71 -5.62 -28.37
C SER A 112 9.27 -6.13 -28.54
N PHE A 113 8.70 -6.80 -27.53
CA PHE A 113 7.30 -7.22 -27.56
C PHE A 113 6.34 -6.02 -27.61
N LEU A 114 6.59 -4.98 -26.80
CA LEU A 114 5.76 -3.77 -26.77
C LEU A 114 5.83 -2.99 -28.09
N GLU A 115 7.00 -2.94 -28.72
CA GLU A 115 7.20 -2.23 -29.99
C GLU A 115 6.51 -2.94 -31.17
N ASN A 116 6.64 -4.28 -31.23
CA ASN A 116 6.17 -5.07 -32.36
C ASN A 116 4.67 -5.45 -32.28
N THR A 117 4.04 -5.30 -31.11
CA THR A 117 2.63 -5.64 -30.95
C THR A 117 1.75 -4.40 -31.12
N SER A 118 1.07 -4.29 -32.26
CA SER A 118 0.18 -3.14 -32.60
C SER A 118 -0.81 -2.79 -31.48
N ARG A 119 -1.36 -3.80 -30.78
CA ARG A 119 -2.28 -3.61 -29.65
C ARG A 119 -1.67 -2.87 -28.44
N TYR A 120 -0.37 -3.05 -28.18
CA TYR A 120 0.30 -2.51 -26.99
C TYR A 120 1.30 -1.40 -27.29
N LYS A 121 1.49 -1.05 -28.56
CA LYS A 121 2.42 -0.01 -29.02
C LYS A 121 2.22 1.33 -28.31
N GLY A 122 0.97 1.70 -27.99
CA GLY A 122 0.68 2.93 -27.23
C GLY A 122 1.24 2.96 -25.81
N TRP A 123 1.52 1.81 -25.20
CA TRP A 123 2.09 1.71 -23.85
C TRP A 123 3.62 1.70 -23.84
N TYR A 124 4.26 1.54 -25.00
CA TYR A 124 5.71 1.53 -25.15
C TYR A 124 6.40 2.72 -24.44
N PRO A 125 6.05 4.00 -24.70
CA PRO A 125 6.74 5.13 -24.07
C PRO A 125 6.60 5.13 -22.54
N VAL A 126 5.48 4.66 -22.00
CA VAL A 126 5.24 4.59 -20.55
C VAL A 126 6.17 3.57 -19.90
N PHE A 127 6.23 2.35 -20.44
CA PHE A 127 7.04 1.28 -19.87
C PHE A 127 8.54 1.52 -20.05
N ILE A 128 8.98 2.04 -21.21
CA ILE A 128 10.38 2.41 -21.43
C ILE A 128 10.80 3.49 -20.43
N THR A 129 10.00 4.53 -20.26
CA THR A 129 10.29 5.57 -19.27
C THR A 129 10.43 4.95 -17.88
N MET A 130 9.50 4.10 -17.45
CA MET A 130 9.57 3.43 -16.15
C MET A 130 10.81 2.54 -15.98
N LEU A 131 11.20 1.77 -17.00
CA LEU A 131 12.34 0.86 -16.95
C LEU A 131 13.67 1.63 -16.83
N TRP A 132 13.83 2.71 -17.59
CA TRP A 132 15.10 3.44 -17.67
C TRP A 132 15.25 4.52 -16.58
N THR A 133 14.14 5.11 -16.12
CA THR A 133 14.18 6.15 -15.07
C THR A 133 13.92 5.62 -13.66
N GLY A 134 13.35 4.42 -13.54
CA GLY A 134 12.93 3.85 -12.26
C GLY A 134 11.72 4.57 -11.63
N LEU A 135 11.03 5.43 -12.37
CA LEU A 135 9.84 6.14 -11.89
C LEU A 135 8.70 5.16 -11.57
N ARG A 136 7.99 5.41 -10.47
CA ARG A 136 6.78 4.67 -10.10
C ARG A 136 5.66 5.01 -11.07
N VAL A 137 4.72 4.09 -11.29
CA VAL A 137 3.56 4.31 -12.18
C VAL A 137 2.76 5.58 -11.84
N GLY A 138 2.63 5.89 -10.55
CA GLY A 138 1.95 7.10 -10.09
C GLY A 138 2.72 8.40 -10.40
N GLU A 139 4.03 8.31 -10.63
CA GLU A 139 4.91 9.41 -11.00
C GLU A 139 4.84 9.63 -12.52
N VAL A 140 5.01 8.57 -13.33
CA VAL A 140 4.93 8.66 -14.81
C VAL A 140 3.57 9.16 -15.30
N THR A 141 2.48 8.66 -14.71
CA THR A 141 1.12 9.10 -15.08
C THR A 141 0.81 10.56 -14.71
N GLY A 142 1.63 11.20 -13.89
CA GLY A 142 1.49 12.61 -13.52
C GLY A 142 2.57 13.51 -14.07
N LEU A 143 3.41 13.01 -14.98
CA LEU A 143 4.45 13.78 -15.63
C LEU A 143 3.80 14.74 -16.64
N CYS A 144 4.28 15.98 -16.68
CA CYS A 144 3.90 16.98 -17.66
C CYS A 144 5.10 17.34 -18.55
N TRP A 145 4.83 17.91 -19.73
CA TRP A 145 5.90 18.39 -20.63
C TRP A 145 6.82 19.43 -19.97
N GLU A 146 6.30 20.20 -19.02
CA GLU A 146 7.05 21.19 -18.22
C GLU A 146 8.04 20.55 -17.22
N ASP A 147 7.86 19.27 -16.87
CA ASP A 147 8.77 18.54 -15.97
C ASP A 147 10.01 17.98 -16.71
N ILE A 148 10.05 18.09 -18.05
CA ILE A 148 11.10 17.52 -18.90
C ILE A 148 11.94 18.64 -19.50
N ASP A 149 13.20 18.73 -19.06
CA ASP A 149 14.20 19.60 -19.65
C ASP A 149 15.06 18.80 -20.64
N PHE A 150 14.79 19.01 -21.94
CA PHE A 150 15.53 18.37 -23.02
C PHE A 150 16.92 18.98 -23.24
N GLU A 151 17.17 20.21 -22.78
CA GLU A 151 18.48 20.85 -22.91
C GLU A 151 19.45 20.29 -21.86
N SER A 152 18.96 20.12 -20.63
CA SER A 152 19.75 19.58 -19.52
C SER A 152 19.62 18.06 -19.36
N ASN A 153 18.87 17.37 -20.24
CA ASN A 153 18.53 15.95 -20.16
C ASN A 153 18.04 15.53 -18.76
N THR A 154 17.27 16.40 -18.10
CA THR A 154 16.84 16.19 -16.72
C THR A 154 15.32 16.14 -16.65
N MET A 155 14.79 15.17 -15.93
CA MET A 155 13.37 15.12 -15.57
C MET A 155 13.22 15.47 -14.09
N LYS A 156 12.53 16.58 -13.80
CA LYS A 156 12.30 17.04 -12.43
C LYS A 156 10.82 17.27 -12.20
N ARG A 157 10.20 16.31 -11.52
CA ARG A 157 8.82 16.40 -11.11
C ARG A 157 8.64 17.51 -10.07
N GLN A 158 7.86 18.54 -10.40
CA GLN A 158 7.59 19.64 -9.46
C GLN A 158 6.37 19.38 -8.54
N HIS A 159 5.52 18.40 -8.84
CA HIS A 159 4.24 18.21 -8.14
C HIS A 159 4.06 16.85 -7.46
N SER A 160 4.04 16.81 -6.12
CA SER A 160 3.53 15.67 -5.35
C SER A 160 2.00 15.62 -5.44
N LYS A 161 1.43 14.48 -5.86
CA LYS A 161 -0.03 14.28 -5.99
C LYS A 161 -0.70 14.44 -4.62
N ASP A 162 -1.25 15.63 -4.34
CA ASP A 162 -2.30 15.80 -3.35
C ASP A 162 -3.64 15.55 -4.06
N LYS A 163 -4.36 14.52 -3.61
CA LYS A 163 -5.51 13.96 -4.33
C LYS A 163 -6.74 14.85 -4.11
N GLY A 164 -6.93 15.86 -4.94
CA GLY A 164 -8.15 16.67 -4.95
C GLY A 164 -8.70 17.00 -6.33
N ARG A 165 -7.85 17.02 -7.37
CA ARG A 165 -8.27 17.28 -8.75
C ARG A 165 -7.43 16.42 -9.66
N GLY A 166 -8.08 15.70 -10.57
CA GLY A 166 -7.42 14.99 -11.66
C GLY A 166 -6.72 16.00 -12.56
N ALA A 167 -5.51 16.41 -12.22
CA ALA A 167 -4.60 17.01 -13.17
C ALA A 167 -4.05 15.88 -14.04
N TYR A 168 -4.91 15.37 -14.92
CA TYR A 168 -4.45 14.59 -16.07
C TYR A 168 -3.79 15.61 -17.00
N CYS A 169 -2.47 15.54 -17.15
CA CYS A 169 -1.79 16.34 -18.15
C CYS A 169 -2.27 15.84 -19.53
N PRO A 170 -2.89 16.68 -20.37
CA PRO A 170 -3.29 16.26 -21.70
C PRO A 170 -2.03 16.10 -22.55
N TRP A 171 -1.57 14.86 -22.69
CA TRP A 171 -0.50 14.47 -23.63
C TRP A 171 -0.88 14.68 -25.11
N THR A 172 -2.09 15.19 -25.39
CA THR A 172 -2.68 15.28 -26.73
C THR A 172 -2.31 16.53 -27.52
N ASN A 173 -1.53 17.46 -26.98
CA ASN A 173 -1.06 18.63 -27.74
C ASN A 173 0.46 18.57 -27.92
N VAL A 174 0.90 17.75 -28.87
CA VAL A 174 2.20 17.92 -29.51
C VAL A 174 1.91 18.41 -30.93
N LYS A 175 2.44 19.59 -31.27
CA LYS A 175 2.46 20.12 -32.64
C LYS A 175 3.43 19.32 -33.49
#